data_AF-A0A3B8RK37-F1
#
_entry.id   AF-A0A3B8RK37-F1
#
_cell.length_a   1.000
_cell.length_b   1.000
_cell.length_c   1.000
_cell.angle_alpha   90.00
_cell.angle_beta   90.00
_cell.angle_gamma   90.00
#
_symmetry.space_group_name_H-M   'P 1'
#
loop_
_entity.id
_entity.type
_entity.pdbx_description
1 polymer ?
#
loop_
_entity_poly.entity_id
_entity_poly.type
_entity_poly.pdbx_seq_one_letter_code
_entity_poly.pdbx_strand_id
1 'polypeptide(L)'
;MIDKNDLLEWLRAADKKLKKKIVLIAVGGTAMTLLGLKSSTRDVDFCIKSEDKKDFEKALGKKFNVDLFTDGYIFSEQLPEDYAEKSKEILNLNSLSLKALSPVDIVITKAARLNARD
;
A
#
# COMPACT_ATOMS: atom_id res chain seq x y z
N MET A 1 10.16 10.19 9.05
CA MET A 1 10.41 9.34 7.87
C MET A 1 10.21 7.91 8.31
N ILE A 2 9.50 7.11 7.52
CA ILE A 2 9.13 5.73 7.85
C ILE A 2 9.94 4.83 6.94
N ASP A 3 10.76 3.96 7.51
CA ASP A 3 11.53 2.99 6.74
C ASP A 3 10.76 1.68 6.50
N LYS A 4 11.37 0.77 5.75
CA LYS A 4 10.78 -0.53 5.44
C LYS A 4 10.51 -1.37 6.69
N ASN A 5 11.40 -1.39 7.67
CA ASN A 5 11.25 -2.22 8.85
C ASN A 5 10.14 -1.70 9.76
N ASP A 6 10.11 -0.38 9.98
CA ASP A 6 9.04 0.30 10.73
C ASP A 6 7.65 -0.03 10.18
N LEU A 7 7.52 -0.02 8.85
CA LEU A 7 6.27 -0.30 8.15
C LEU A 7 5.85 -1.76 8.32
N LEU A 8 6.78 -2.70 8.14
CA LEU A 8 6.49 -4.14 8.27
C LEU A 8 6.16 -4.54 9.70
N GLU A 9 6.84 -3.99 10.71
CA GLU A 9 6.52 -4.24 12.12
C GLU A 9 5.13 -3.72 12.48
N TRP A 10 4.80 -2.52 12.02
CA TRP A 10 3.48 -1.94 12.24
C TRP A 10 2.36 -2.76 11.57
N LEU A 11 2.56 -3.24 10.34
CA LEU A 11 1.60 -4.12 9.66
C LEU A 11 1.46 -5.48 10.35
N ARG A 12 2.54 -6.05 10.92
CA ARG A 12 2.46 -7.27 11.74
C ARG A 12 1.63 -7.06 13.01
N ALA A 13 1.63 -5.86 13.58
CA ALA A 13 0.76 -5.55 14.72
C ALA A 13 -0.71 -5.40 14.31
N ALA A 14 -0.98 -4.87 13.11
CA ALA A 14 -2.33 -4.78 12.55
C ALA A 14 -2.91 -6.16 12.19
N ASP A 15 -2.08 -7.06 11.61
CA ASP A 15 -2.47 -8.43 11.24
C ASP A 15 -3.16 -9.19 12.40
N LYS A 16 -2.62 -9.07 13.62
CA LYS A 16 -3.16 -9.72 14.83
C LYS A 16 -4.58 -9.27 15.21
N LYS A 17 -5.06 -8.14 14.68
CA LYS A 17 -6.39 -7.59 14.97
C LYS A 17 -7.41 -7.90 13.87
N LEU A 18 -6.96 -8.38 12.71
CA LEU A 18 -7.80 -8.65 11.57
C LEU A 18 -8.47 -10.03 11.70
N LYS A 19 -9.78 -10.05 11.47
CA LYS A 19 -10.63 -11.26 11.56
C LYS A 19 -10.74 -12.05 10.26
N LYS A 20 -10.41 -11.41 9.13
CA LYS A 20 -10.40 -12.00 7.80
C LYS A 20 -9.11 -11.63 7.09
N LYS A 21 -8.76 -12.38 6.04
CA LYS A 21 -7.60 -12.09 5.21
C LYS A 21 -7.87 -10.88 4.34
N ILE A 22 -7.03 -9.86 4.45
CA ILE A 22 -7.06 -8.63 3.65
C ILE A 22 -5.83 -8.59 2.74
N VAL A 23 -6.02 -8.14 1.50
CA VAL A 23 -4.91 -7.87 0.57
C VAL A 23 -4.68 -6.36 0.48
N LEU A 24 -3.47 -5.93 0.80
CA LEU A 24 -3.02 -4.55 0.66
C LEU A 24 -1.99 -4.46 -0.46
N ILE A 25 -2.11 -3.42 -1.27
CA ILE A 25 -1.14 -3.09 -2.32
C ILE A 25 -0.56 -1.73 -1.96
N ALA A 26 0.70 -1.68 -1.55
CA ALA A 26 1.40 -0.42 -1.34
C ALA A 26 1.55 0.32 -2.66
N VAL A 27 1.35 1.63 -2.65
CA VAL A 27 1.44 2.50 -3.83
C VAL A 27 2.44 3.64 -3.59
N GLY A 28 2.76 4.41 -4.64
CA GLY A 28 3.58 5.61 -4.54
C GLY A 28 4.92 5.43 -3.80
N GLY A 29 5.24 6.38 -2.90
CA GLY A 29 6.48 6.35 -2.13
C GLY A 29 6.58 5.16 -1.17
N THR A 30 5.44 4.66 -0.69
CA THR A 30 5.33 3.49 0.18
C THR A 30 5.77 2.23 -0.57
N ALA A 31 5.27 2.03 -1.80
CA ALA A 31 5.68 0.92 -2.67
C ALA A 31 7.18 0.97 -2.97
N MET A 32 7.69 2.14 -3.37
CA MET A 32 9.11 2.33 -3.68
C MET A 32 10.01 2.00 -2.47
N THR A 33 9.58 2.35 -1.26
CA THR A 33 10.30 2.02 -0.03
C THR A 33 10.33 0.51 0.23
N LEU A 34 9.18 -0.17 0.09
CA LEU A 34 9.10 -1.63 0.26
C LEU A 34 9.90 -2.41 -0.78
N LEU A 35 9.98 -1.88 -2.00
CA LEU A 35 10.78 -2.41 -3.11
C LEU A 35 12.29 -2.13 -2.98
N GLY A 36 12.70 -1.30 -2.02
CA GLY A 36 14.11 -0.91 -1.84
C GLY A 36 14.61 0.14 -2.84
N LEU A 37 13.71 0.82 -3.56
CA LEU A 37 14.01 1.90 -4.48
C LEU A 37 14.18 3.25 -3.77
N LYS A 38 13.65 3.36 -2.55
CA LYS A 38 13.78 4.52 -1.66
C LYS A 38 14.07 4.05 -0.24
N SER A 39 14.87 4.81 0.51
CA SER A 39 15.21 4.47 1.88
C SER A 39 14.03 4.62 2.85
N SER A 40 13.10 5.54 2.57
CA SER A 40 11.96 5.82 3.45
C SER A 40 10.85 6.61 2.77
N THR A 41 9.65 6.56 3.34
CA THR A 41 8.48 7.35 2.95
C THR A 41 8.08 8.36 4.03
N ARG A 42 7.28 9.35 3.65
CA ARG A 42 6.68 10.32 4.59
C ARG A 42 5.31 9.83 5.05
N ASP A 43 4.50 9.47 4.07
CA ASP A 43 3.12 9.03 4.23
C ASP A 43 3.00 7.57 3.80
N VAL A 44 1.97 6.89 4.31
CA VAL A 44 1.72 5.48 4.05
C VAL A 44 0.50 5.35 3.13
N ASP A 45 0.71 4.84 1.93
CA ASP A 45 -0.33 4.77 0.89
C ASP A 45 -0.59 3.31 0.51
N PHE A 46 -1.85 2.89 0.57
CA PHE A 46 -2.28 1.58 0.10
C PHE A 46 -3.50 1.66 -0.83
N CYS A 47 -3.58 0.73 -1.77
CA CYS A 47 -4.81 0.33 -2.44
C CYS A 47 -5.34 -0.96 -1.79
N ILE A 48 -6.64 -1.00 -1.54
CA ILE A 48 -7.36 -2.10 -0.88
C ILE A 48 -8.71 -2.29 -1.56
N LYS A 49 -9.36 -3.45 -1.43
CA LYS A 49 -10.76 -3.57 -1.82
C LYS A 49 -11.66 -2.70 -0.95
N SER A 50 -12.67 -2.06 -1.53
CA SER A 50 -13.62 -1.23 -0.76
C SER A 50 -14.28 -1.97 0.40
N GLU A 51 -14.59 -3.26 0.22
CA GLU A 51 -15.22 -4.11 1.24
C GLU A 51 -14.34 -4.42 2.46
N ASP A 52 -13.02 -4.26 2.32
CA ASP A 52 -12.04 -4.54 3.37
C ASP A 52 -11.60 -3.27 4.11
N LYS A 53 -11.82 -2.08 3.52
CA LYS A 53 -11.36 -0.78 4.03
C LYS A 53 -11.74 -0.55 5.49
N LYS A 54 -13.01 -0.71 5.84
CA LYS A 54 -13.51 -0.45 7.22
C LYS A 54 -12.89 -1.38 8.26
N ASP A 55 -12.64 -2.64 7.89
CA ASP A 55 -12.04 -3.61 8.82
C ASP A 55 -10.55 -3.33 9.00
N PHE A 56 -9.87 -2.93 7.92
CA PHE A 56 -8.49 -2.50 8.00
C PHE A 56 -8.35 -1.23 8.84
N GLU A 57 -9.15 -0.20 8.60
CA GLU A 57 -9.15 1.06 9.38
C GLU A 57 -9.33 0.83 10.89
N LYS A 58 -10.17 -0.13 11.30
CA LYS A 58 -10.34 -0.50 12.71
C LYS A 58 -9.12 -1.21 13.30
N ALA A 59 -8.40 -1.99 12.49
CA ALA A 59 -7.16 -2.63 12.91
C ALA A 59 -5.99 -1.63 13.00
N LEU A 60 -6.03 -0.56 12.20
CA LEU A 60 -5.06 0.51 12.22
C LEU A 60 -5.09 1.25 13.58
N GLY A 61 -3.90 1.46 14.14
CA GLY A 61 -3.69 2.41 15.22
C GLY A 61 -3.36 3.80 14.67
N LYS A 62 -3.27 4.81 15.54
CA LYS A 62 -2.95 6.21 15.16
C LYS A 62 -1.45 6.49 14.94
N LYS A 63 -0.67 5.50 14.46
CA LYS A 63 0.80 5.63 14.37
C LYS A 63 1.24 6.48 13.17
N PHE A 64 0.63 6.28 12.01
CA PHE A 64 1.01 6.92 10.75
C PHE A 64 -0.19 7.60 10.09
N ASN A 65 0.10 8.57 9.22
CA ASN A 65 -0.88 9.10 8.28
C ASN A 65 -1.03 8.08 7.15
N VAL A 66 -2.23 7.52 7.00
CA VAL A 66 -2.51 6.44 6.07
C VAL A 66 -3.58 6.88 5.09
N ASP A 67 -3.26 6.87 3.80
CA ASP A 67 -4.21 7.06 2.72
C ASP A 67 -4.61 5.71 2.13
N LEU A 68 -5.93 5.47 2.06
CA LEU A 68 -6.53 4.23 1.56
C LEU A 68 -7.33 4.49 0.29
N PHE A 69 -6.70 4.15 -0.82
CA PHE A 69 -7.27 4.05 -2.15
C PHE A 69 -8.04 2.74 -2.30
N THR A 70 -9.04 2.72 -3.18
CA THR A 70 -9.90 1.54 -3.34
C THR A 70 -10.02 1.09 -4.77
N ASP A 71 -10.09 -0.22 -4.98
CA ASP A 71 -10.51 -0.85 -6.24
C ASP A 71 -9.75 -0.34 -7.48
N GLY A 72 -8.44 -0.13 -7.35
CA GLY A 72 -7.56 0.33 -8.42
C GLY A 72 -7.56 1.85 -8.69
N TYR A 73 -8.41 2.62 -8.01
CA TYR A 73 -8.43 4.09 -8.09
C TYR A 73 -7.32 4.68 -7.20
N ILE A 74 -6.16 4.96 -7.79
CA ILE A 74 -4.96 5.44 -7.10
C ILE A 74 -4.63 6.86 -7.58
N PHE A 75 -4.63 7.81 -6.65
CA PHE A 75 -4.50 9.25 -6.94
C PHE A 75 -5.55 9.74 -7.96
N SER A 76 -5.14 10.05 -9.19
CA SER A 76 -6.01 10.51 -10.28
C SER A 76 -6.36 9.41 -11.28
N GLU A 77 -5.74 8.22 -11.16
CA GLU A 77 -5.83 7.17 -12.17
C GLU A 77 -6.61 5.97 -11.66
N GLN A 78 -7.37 5.36 -12.56
CA GLN A 78 -7.87 4.00 -12.36
C GLN A 78 -6.98 3.03 -13.13
N LEU A 79 -6.33 2.11 -12.42
CA LEU A 79 -5.53 1.08 -13.05
C LEU A 79 -6.40 -0.03 -13.66
N PRO A 80 -5.88 -0.77 -14.66
CA PRO A 80 -6.52 -1.99 -15.16
C PRO A 80 -6.73 -3.01 -14.03
N GLU A 81 -7.74 -3.87 -14.17
CA GLU A 81 -8.15 -4.83 -13.13
C GLU A 81 -7.04 -5.79 -12.67
N ASP A 82 -6.04 -6.04 -13.53
CA ASP A 82 -4.93 -6.96 -13.27
C ASP A 82 -3.77 -6.35 -12.43
N TYR A 83 -3.88 -5.10 -11.98
CA TYR A 83 -2.85 -4.43 -11.17
C TYR A 83 -2.47 -5.22 -9.92
N ALA A 84 -3.45 -5.86 -9.28
CA ALA A 84 -3.25 -6.67 -8.08
C ALA A 84 -2.47 -7.96 -8.34
N GLU A 85 -2.60 -8.53 -9.55
CA GLU A 85 -1.88 -9.72 -9.99
C GLU A 85 -0.44 -9.38 -10.36
N LYS A 86 -0.24 -8.25 -11.05
CA LYS A 86 1.09 -7.72 -11.42
C LYS A 86 1.90 -7.20 -10.23
N SER A 87 1.24 -6.91 -9.11
CA SER A 87 1.89 -6.40 -7.90
C SER A 87 2.84 -7.43 -7.28
N LYS A 88 4.02 -6.98 -6.85
CA LYS A 88 5.07 -7.82 -6.27
C LYS A 88 4.74 -8.16 -4.81
N GLU A 89 4.77 -9.44 -4.45
CA GLU A 89 4.60 -9.86 -3.05
C GLU A 89 5.76 -9.34 -2.19
N ILE A 90 5.41 -8.78 -1.02
CA ILE A 90 6.37 -8.26 -0.04
C ILE A 90 6.32 -9.08 1.24
N LEU A 91 5.12 -9.39 1.72
CA LEU A 91 4.90 -10.10 2.97
C LEU A 91 3.53 -10.78 2.93
N ASN A 92 3.45 -12.04 3.32
CA ASN A 92 2.19 -12.76 3.47
C ASN A 92 2.08 -13.28 4.92
N LEU A 93 1.11 -12.76 5.66
CA LEU A 93 0.79 -13.12 7.03
C LEU A 93 -0.52 -13.92 7.08
N ASN A 94 -1.01 -14.19 8.29
CA ASN A 94 -2.24 -14.94 8.50
C ASN A 94 -3.47 -14.20 7.96
N SER A 95 -3.65 -12.94 8.37
CA SER A 95 -4.81 -12.12 8.05
C SER A 95 -4.47 -10.93 7.13
N LEU A 96 -3.21 -10.75 6.75
CA LEU A 96 -2.74 -9.64 5.92
C LEU A 96 -1.76 -10.12 4.86
N SER A 97 -2.09 -9.89 3.59
CA SER A 97 -1.19 -10.06 2.45
C SER A 97 -0.78 -8.68 1.93
N LEU A 98 0.50 -8.37 2.00
CA LEU A 98 1.08 -7.12 1.52
C LEU A 98 1.81 -7.35 0.19
N LYS A 99 1.39 -6.60 -0.82
CA LYS A 99 2.06 -6.47 -2.11
C LYS A 99 2.54 -5.02 -2.30
N ALA A 100 3.46 -4.80 -3.21
CA ALA A 100 3.83 -3.49 -3.72
C ALA A 100 3.42 -3.40 -5.19
N LEU A 101 2.85 -2.25 -5.56
CA LEU A 101 2.44 -1.98 -6.93
C LEU A 101 3.62 -2.18 -7.90
N SER A 102 3.34 -2.66 -9.11
CA SER A 102 4.40 -2.91 -10.09
C SER A 102 5.15 -1.61 -10.42
N PRO A 103 6.46 -1.65 -10.73
CA PRO A 103 7.20 -0.46 -11.10
C PRO A 103 6.59 0.33 -12.26
N VAL A 104 5.98 -0.35 -13.24
CA VAL A 104 5.31 0.28 -14.39
C VAL A 104 4.09 1.06 -13.92
N ASP A 105 3.24 0.46 -13.10
CA ASP A 105 2.03 1.11 -12.58
C ASP A 105 2.36 2.26 -11.60
N ILE A 106 3.47 2.15 -10.86
CA ILE A 106 4.00 3.27 -10.06
C ILE A 106 4.34 4.46 -10.96
N VAL A 107 5.05 4.23 -12.08
CA VAL A 107 5.39 5.30 -13.03
C VAL A 107 4.14 5.95 -13.61
N ILE A 108 3.14 5.16 -14.02
CA ILE A 108 1.87 5.66 -14.55
C ILE A 108 1.17 6.57 -13.54
N THR A 109 0.95 6.08 -12.33
CA THR A 109 0.24 6.81 -11.25
C THR A 109 0.99 8.06 -10.77
N LYS A 110 2.32 8.09 -10.93
CA LYS A 110 3.16 9.25 -10.65
C LYS A 110 3.11 10.28 -11.77
N ALA A 111 3.31 9.86 -13.01
CA ALA A 111 3.31 10.73 -14.18
C ALA A 111 1.99 11.50 -14.34
N ALA A 112 0.87 10.84 -14.06
CA ALA A 112 -0.46 11.44 -14.09
C ALA A 112 -0.64 12.64 -13.15
N ARG A 113 0.09 12.69 -12.04
CA ARG A 113 0.01 13.79 -11.06
C ARG A 113 0.75 15.05 -11.51
N LEU A 114 1.59 14.95 -12.55
CA LEU A 114 2.40 16.04 -13.10
C LEU A 114 3.13 16.86 -12.01
N ASN A 115 3.69 16.17 -11.01
CA ASN A 115 4.35 16.81 -9.88
C ASN A 115 5.87 16.71 -10.02
N ALA A 116 6.58 17.84 -10.02
CA ALA A 116 8.04 17.89 -10.18
C ALA A 116 8.86 17.15 -9.09
N ARG A 117 8.22 16.73 -7.99
CA ARG A 117 8.88 15.94 -6.92
C ARG A 117 8.91 14.43 -7.21
N ASP A 118 8.07 13.97 -8.13
CA ASP A 118 7.87 12.56 -8.48
C ASP A 118 8.92 12.09 -9.49
#